data_AF-A0A1H2NV40-F1
#
_entry.id   AF-A0A1H2NV40-F1
#
_cell.length_a   1.000
_cell.length_b   1.000
_cell.length_c   1.000
_cell.angle_alpha   90.00
_cell.angle_beta   90.00
_cell.angle_gamma   90.00
#
_symmetry.space_group_name_H-M   'P 1'
#
loop_
_entity.id
_entity.type
_entity.pdbx_description
1 polymer ?
#
loop_
_entity_poly.entity_id
_entity_poly.type
_entity_poly.pdbx_seq_one_letter_code
_entity_poly.pdbx_strand_id
1 'polypeptide(L)'
;MIKLWILPLFAACVVSSLSACAEQAPPSTAELAKDRVILAGQTLILENHQQRCALRKPDQSLLQLEIPWPCKFSPDRKGLPRVEAVSDNELIILVYHSQAEPEPSRSCTSQYQAVRQIQGRLETSIVAQSSFCMGGVIDQKHFVGLFP
;
A
#
# COMPACT_ATOMS: atom_id res chain seq x y z
N MET A 1 69.77 -12.24 -40.38
CA MET A 1 68.57 -13.10 -40.37
C MET A 1 67.42 -12.31 -39.77
N ILE A 2 66.33 -12.18 -40.51
CA ILE A 2 65.09 -11.46 -40.20
C ILE A 2 64.17 -12.40 -39.40
N LYS A 3 63.44 -11.92 -38.39
CA LYS A 3 61.97 -11.73 -38.40
C LYS A 3 61.39 -11.52 -36.98
N LEU A 4 60.46 -10.58 -36.89
CA LEU A 4 59.84 -9.98 -35.70
C LEU A 4 58.35 -10.38 -35.65
N TRP A 5 57.89 -11.18 -34.68
CA TRP A 5 56.46 -11.57 -34.51
C TRP A 5 56.14 -11.63 -32.99
N ILE A 6 55.48 -10.61 -32.43
CA ILE A 6 54.02 -10.45 -32.19
C ILE A 6 53.53 -11.18 -30.91
N LEU A 7 53.12 -10.37 -29.92
CA LEU A 7 52.36 -10.70 -28.69
C LEU A 7 50.98 -11.30 -29.00
N PRO A 8 50.41 -12.12 -28.10
CA PRO A 8 49.11 -11.78 -27.47
C PRO A 8 49.01 -12.38 -26.03
N LEU A 9 48.04 -12.17 -25.14
CA LEU A 9 46.80 -11.41 -25.05
C LEU A 9 46.51 -11.37 -23.52
N PHE A 10 46.28 -10.20 -22.92
CA PHE A 10 45.66 -10.14 -21.59
C PHE A 10 44.17 -10.44 -21.75
N ALA A 11 43.72 -11.63 -21.32
CA ALA A 11 42.31 -11.96 -21.24
C ALA A 11 41.69 -11.29 -19.99
N ALA A 12 41.12 -10.09 -20.19
CA ALA A 12 40.29 -9.42 -19.20
C ALA A 12 38.91 -10.08 -19.15
N CYS A 13 38.61 -10.83 -18.10
CA CYS A 13 37.25 -11.26 -17.79
C CYS A 13 36.42 -10.04 -17.35
N VAL A 14 35.65 -9.48 -18.28
CA VAL A 14 34.60 -8.50 -17.97
C VAL A 14 33.43 -9.27 -17.36
N VAL A 15 33.23 -9.14 -16.05
CA VAL A 15 32.03 -9.63 -15.37
C VAL A 15 30.88 -8.69 -15.75
N SER A 16 30.06 -9.09 -16.71
CA SER A 16 28.82 -8.38 -17.05
C SER A 16 27.83 -8.54 -15.90
N SER A 17 27.80 -7.58 -14.99
CA SER A 17 26.71 -7.42 -14.03
C SER A 17 25.45 -7.05 -14.81
N LEU A 18 24.54 -8.02 -14.98
CA LEU A 18 23.18 -7.77 -15.44
C LEU A 18 22.44 -7.02 -14.33
N SER A 19 22.46 -5.69 -14.39
CA SER A 19 21.48 -4.88 -13.68
C SER A 19 20.12 -5.15 -14.34
N ALA A 20 19.39 -6.13 -13.81
CA ALA A 20 17.97 -6.28 -14.12
C ALA A 20 17.24 -5.08 -13.48
N CYS A 21 17.25 -3.95 -14.19
CA CYS A 21 16.34 -2.86 -13.89
C CYS A 21 14.95 -3.39 -14.24
N ALA A 22 14.20 -3.81 -13.23
CA ALA A 22 12.76 -4.00 -13.35
C ALA A 22 12.16 -2.61 -13.63
N GLU A 23 11.90 -2.33 -14.91
CA GLU A 23 11.25 -1.08 -15.32
C GLU A 23 9.78 -1.18 -14.92
N GLN A 24 9.40 -0.56 -13.80
CA GLN A 24 8.01 -0.44 -13.40
C GLN A 24 7.27 0.39 -14.45
N ALA A 25 6.41 -0.27 -15.24
CA ALA A 25 5.47 0.42 -16.11
C ALA A 25 4.62 1.41 -15.28
N PRO A 26 4.26 2.59 -15.85
CA PRO A 26 3.41 3.54 -15.16
C PRO A 26 2.10 2.87 -14.71
N PRO A 27 1.61 3.16 -13.50
CA PRO A 27 0.42 2.51 -12.97
C PRO A 27 -0.78 2.77 -13.88
N SER A 28 -1.50 1.69 -14.21
CA SER A 28 -2.71 1.78 -15.02
C SER A 28 -3.80 2.61 -14.31
N THR A 29 -4.76 3.15 -15.05
CA THR A 29 -5.91 3.88 -14.47
C THR A 29 -6.66 3.05 -13.42
N ALA A 30 -6.72 1.74 -13.60
CA ALA A 30 -7.33 0.81 -12.64
C ALA A 30 -6.50 0.66 -11.35
N GLU A 31 -5.17 0.82 -11.40
CA GLU A 31 -4.33 0.85 -10.21
C GLU A 31 -4.44 2.17 -9.46
N LEU A 32 -4.44 3.30 -10.19
CA LEU A 32 -4.68 4.63 -9.61
C LEU A 32 -6.04 4.74 -8.91
N ALA A 33 -7.05 4.00 -9.38
CA ALA A 33 -8.37 3.93 -8.72
C ALA A 33 -8.32 3.21 -7.37
N LYS A 34 -7.33 2.34 -7.12
CA LYS A 34 -7.19 1.61 -5.85
C LYS A 34 -6.60 2.46 -4.73
N ASP A 35 -5.97 3.59 -5.07
CA ASP A 35 -5.41 4.52 -4.09
C ASP A 35 -6.36 5.70 -3.80
N ARG A 36 -7.59 5.66 -4.31
CA ARG A 36 -8.58 6.73 -4.15
C ARG A 36 -9.92 6.20 -3.66
N VAL A 37 -10.52 6.88 -2.70
CA VAL A 37 -11.87 6.54 -2.21
C VAL A 37 -12.72 7.79 -2.07
N ILE A 38 -14.01 7.67 -2.36
CA ILE A 38 -14.97 8.74 -2.09
C ILE A 38 -15.65 8.43 -0.76
N LEU A 39 -15.45 9.29 0.24
CA LEU A 39 -16.06 9.17 1.56
C LEU A 39 -16.86 10.43 1.85
N ALA A 40 -18.19 10.29 1.99
CA ALA A 40 -19.12 11.41 2.19
C ALA A 40 -18.95 12.54 1.15
N GLY A 41 -18.77 12.17 -0.13
CA GLY A 41 -18.56 13.12 -1.23
C GLY A 41 -17.15 13.71 -1.32
N GLN A 42 -16.25 13.39 -0.38
CA GLN A 42 -14.87 13.84 -0.40
C GLN A 42 -13.98 12.76 -1.03
N THR A 43 -13.19 13.13 -2.04
CA THR A 43 -12.15 12.25 -2.58
C THR A 43 -10.95 12.27 -1.64
N LEU A 44 -10.64 11.10 -1.07
CA LEU A 44 -9.44 10.87 -0.27
C LEU A 44 -8.44 10.07 -1.10
N ILE A 45 -7.18 10.48 -1.06
CA ILE A 45 -6.09 9.80 -1.78
C ILE A 45 -5.14 9.20 -0.75
N LEU A 46 -4.87 7.90 -0.87
CA LEU A 46 -3.90 7.19 -0.05
C LEU A 46 -2.49 7.46 -0.56
N GLU A 47 -1.61 7.92 0.32
CA GLU A 47 -0.24 8.26 -0.03
C GLU A 47 0.76 8.00 1.10
N ASN A 48 2.05 8.01 0.74
CA ASN A 48 3.15 7.96 1.70
C ASN A 48 3.37 9.36 2.29
N HIS A 49 3.26 9.46 3.60
CA HIS A 49 3.73 10.62 4.35
C HIS A 49 4.69 10.14 5.45
N GLN A 50 5.97 10.44 5.30
CA GLN A 50 7.00 10.11 6.30
C GLN A 50 7.04 8.61 6.68
N GLN A 51 6.99 7.72 5.68
CA GLN A 51 6.97 6.25 5.85
C GLN A 51 5.71 5.69 6.52
N ARG A 52 4.69 6.53 6.67
CA ARG A 52 3.38 6.15 7.17
C ARG A 52 2.32 6.37 6.10
N CYS A 53 1.21 5.67 6.27
CA CYS A 53 0.05 5.91 5.45
C CYS A 53 -0.62 7.22 5.82
N ALA A 54 -1.06 7.97 4.83
CA ALA A 54 -1.87 9.15 5.06
C ALA A 54 -2.97 9.25 4.00
N LEU A 55 -4.06 9.91 4.37
CA LEU A 55 -5.13 10.28 3.46
C LEU A 55 -5.04 11.77 3.16
N ARG A 56 -4.77 12.11 1.91
CA ARG A 56 -4.86 13.47 1.37
C ARG A 56 -6.31 13.83 1.13
N LYS A 57 -6.75 14.90 1.77
CA LYS A 57 -8.08 15.49 1.58
C LYS A 57 -8.10 16.46 0.39
N PRO A 58 -9.29 16.86 -0.11
CA PRO A 58 -9.41 17.84 -1.19
C PRO A 58 -8.73 19.18 -0.89
N ASP A 59 -8.74 19.62 0.37
CA ASP A 59 -8.11 20.86 0.85
C ASP A 59 -6.58 20.75 1.01
N GLN A 60 -5.97 19.66 0.53
CA GLN A 60 -4.55 19.31 0.65
C GLN A 60 -4.07 18.98 2.06
N SER A 61 -4.92 19.08 3.09
CA SER A 61 -4.58 18.62 4.43
C SER A 61 -4.44 17.10 4.47
N LEU A 62 -3.62 16.61 5.40
CA LEU A 62 -3.38 15.18 5.61
C LEU A 62 -4.10 14.69 6.85
N LEU A 63 -4.70 13.51 6.75
CA LEU A 63 -5.01 12.66 7.89
C LEU A 63 -3.95 11.55 7.94
N GLN A 64 -2.99 11.67 8.84
CA GLN A 64 -2.00 10.62 9.05
C GLN A 64 -2.63 9.41 9.74
N LEU A 65 -2.25 8.22 9.26
CA LEU A 65 -2.58 6.94 9.87
C LEU A 65 -1.35 6.40 10.59
N GLU A 66 -1.58 5.62 11.65
CA GLU A 66 -0.52 5.10 12.51
C GLU A 66 -0.02 3.72 12.05
N ILE A 67 -0.17 3.41 10.75
CA ILE A 67 0.30 2.18 10.12
C ILE A 67 1.40 2.46 9.09
N PRO A 68 2.34 1.52 8.86
CA PRO A 68 3.45 1.71 7.92
C PRO A 68 2.99 1.80 6.47
N TRP A 69 3.73 2.58 5.67
CA TRP A 69 3.69 2.49 4.21
C TRP A 69 4.50 1.26 3.72
N PRO A 70 4.13 0.58 2.62
CA PRO A 70 2.95 0.78 1.76
C PRO A 70 1.69 0.14 2.33
N CYS A 71 0.54 0.79 2.12
CA CYS A 71 -0.76 0.27 2.53
C CYS A 71 -1.77 0.37 1.39
N LYS A 72 -2.93 -0.24 1.62
CA LYS A 72 -4.03 -0.31 0.65
C LYS A 72 -5.36 -0.10 1.38
N PHE A 73 -6.36 0.40 0.67
CA PHE A 73 -7.73 0.26 1.13
C PHE A 73 -8.15 -1.23 1.11
N SER A 74 -8.96 -1.64 2.08
CA SER A 74 -9.71 -2.89 2.01
C SER A 74 -10.55 -2.88 0.73
N PRO A 75 -10.45 -3.91 -0.13
CA PRO A 75 -11.24 -3.95 -1.34
C PRO A 75 -12.68 -4.41 -1.08
N ASP A 76 -13.59 -3.99 -1.95
CA ASP A 76 -14.91 -4.57 -2.13
C ASP A 76 -14.83 -5.83 -3.01
N ARG A 77 -15.98 -6.40 -3.41
CA ARG A 77 -16.02 -7.57 -4.30
C ARG A 77 -15.51 -7.29 -5.72
N LYS A 78 -15.37 -6.02 -6.12
CA LYS A 78 -14.83 -5.59 -7.41
C LYS A 78 -13.35 -5.23 -7.34
N GLY A 79 -12.72 -5.31 -6.17
CA GLY A 79 -11.33 -4.92 -5.97
C GLY A 79 -11.12 -3.42 -5.80
N LEU A 80 -12.18 -2.63 -5.65
CA LEU A 80 -12.14 -1.19 -5.41
C LEU A 80 -12.20 -0.89 -3.92
N PRO A 81 -11.74 0.29 -3.46
CA PRO A 81 -11.84 0.66 -2.04
C PRO A 81 -13.26 0.51 -1.50
N ARG A 82 -13.40 -0.29 -0.44
CA ARG A 82 -14.67 -0.59 0.21
C ARG A 82 -15.05 0.53 1.19
N VAL A 83 -16.27 1.00 1.06
CA VAL A 83 -16.91 1.93 2.00
C VAL A 83 -18.06 1.20 2.68
N GLU A 84 -18.04 1.16 4.00
CA GLU A 84 -19.11 0.62 4.84
C GLU A 84 -19.99 1.74 5.36
N ALA A 85 -21.31 1.62 5.16
CA ALA A 85 -22.28 2.50 5.80
C ALA A 85 -22.77 1.84 7.10
N VAL A 86 -22.52 2.49 8.24
CA VAL A 86 -22.99 2.03 9.57
C VAL A 86 -24.34 2.64 9.89
N SER A 87 -24.53 3.91 9.53
CA SER A 87 -25.78 4.66 9.60
C SER A 87 -25.81 5.70 8.49
N ASP A 88 -26.92 6.44 8.36
CA ASP A 88 -27.08 7.49 7.33
C ASP A 88 -25.98 8.57 7.39
N ASN A 89 -25.36 8.78 8.56
CA ASN A 89 -24.36 9.83 8.79
C ASN A 89 -22.98 9.28 9.17
N GLU A 90 -22.76 7.97 9.01
CA GLU A 90 -21.50 7.31 9.37
C GLU A 90 -21.05 6.36 8.27
N LEU A 91 -19.95 6.74 7.62
CA LEU A 91 -19.28 5.94 6.58
C LEU A 91 -17.87 5.60 7.02
N ILE A 92 -17.45 4.36 6.80
CA ILE A 92 -16.17 3.83 7.29
C ILE A 92 -15.40 3.17 6.16
N ILE A 93 -14.10 3.44 6.11
CA ILE A 93 -13.13 2.74 5.26
C ILE A 93 -12.12 2.05 6.16
N LEU A 94 -11.45 1.04 5.61
CA LEU A 94 -10.37 0.32 6.29
C LEU A 94 -9.10 0.41 5.46
N VAL A 95 -7.99 0.80 6.07
CA VAL A 95 -6.68 0.84 5.44
C VAL A 95 -5.79 -0.19 6.13
N TYR A 96 -5.02 -0.94 5.36
CA TYR A 96 -4.14 -1.97 5.90
C TYR A 96 -2.78 -2.03 5.22
N HIS A 97 -1.77 -2.41 6.01
CA HIS A 97 -0.43 -2.79 5.58
C HIS A 97 -0.26 -4.28 5.87
N SER A 98 0.30 -5.02 4.91
CA SER A 98 0.63 -6.44 5.06
C SER A 98 2.11 -6.64 4.74
N GLN A 99 2.84 -7.28 5.65
CA GLN A 99 4.23 -7.65 5.49
C GLN A 99 4.34 -9.17 5.51
N ALA A 100 4.86 -9.75 4.43
CA ALA A 100 5.21 -11.16 4.39
C ALA A 100 6.35 -11.44 5.37
N GLU A 101 6.28 -12.57 6.06
CA GLU A 101 7.39 -13.06 6.86
C GLU A 101 8.55 -13.53 5.96
N PRO A 102 9.79 -13.49 6.45
CA PRO A 102 10.93 -14.01 5.70
C PRO A 102 10.79 -15.51 5.39
N GLU A 103 11.33 -15.93 4.24
CA GLU A 103 11.44 -17.34 3.88
C GLU A 103 12.12 -18.16 5.00
N PRO A 104 11.69 -19.41 5.25
CA PRO A 104 10.74 -20.22 4.47
C PRO A 104 9.26 -19.99 4.84
N SER A 105 8.95 -18.97 5.63
CA SER A 105 7.58 -18.70 6.07
C SER A 105 6.70 -18.24 4.91
N ARG A 106 5.45 -18.68 4.91
CA ARG A 106 4.39 -18.18 4.01
C ARG A 106 3.38 -17.30 4.73
N SER A 107 3.64 -16.98 5.99
CA SER A 107 2.78 -16.15 6.81
C SER A 107 2.96 -14.67 6.47
N CYS A 108 2.01 -13.85 6.90
CA CYS A 108 2.19 -12.40 6.96
C CYS A 108 1.71 -11.89 8.30
N THR A 109 2.25 -10.74 8.69
CA THR A 109 1.62 -9.88 9.69
C THR A 109 0.97 -8.70 8.99
N SER A 110 -0.20 -8.29 9.46
CA SER A 110 -0.87 -7.09 8.95
C SER A 110 -1.19 -6.13 10.08
N GLN A 111 -1.06 -4.84 9.80
CA GLN A 111 -1.55 -3.76 10.64
C GLN A 111 -2.65 -3.02 9.89
N TYR A 112 -3.68 -2.56 10.59
CA TYR A 112 -4.80 -1.89 9.97
C TYR A 112 -5.44 -0.86 10.88
N GLN A 113 -6.05 0.13 10.23
CA GLN A 113 -6.73 1.22 10.89
C GLN A 113 -7.94 1.61 10.04
N ALA A 114 -9.10 1.66 10.68
CA ALA A 114 -10.31 2.21 10.09
C ALA A 114 -10.33 3.73 10.21
N VAL A 115 -10.94 4.39 9.22
CA VAL A 115 -11.26 5.81 9.23
C VAL A 115 -12.76 5.96 9.03
N ARG A 116 -13.42 6.63 9.98
CA ARG A 116 -14.84 6.96 9.85
C ARG A 116 -15.01 8.43 9.50
N GLN A 117 -15.99 8.70 8.65
CA GLN A 117 -16.60 10.01 8.58
C GLN A 117 -17.82 10.01 9.48
N ILE A 118 -17.82 10.87 10.50
CA ILE A 118 -18.96 11.08 11.39
C ILE A 118 -19.10 12.59 11.68
N GLN A 119 -20.32 13.12 11.64
CA GLN A 119 -20.60 14.56 11.90
C GLN A 119 -19.69 15.53 11.11
N GLY A 120 -19.42 15.22 9.84
CA GLY A 120 -18.57 16.04 8.95
C GLY A 120 -17.07 15.99 9.25
N ARG A 121 -16.62 15.13 10.17
CA ARG A 121 -15.21 14.97 10.55
C ARG A 121 -14.71 13.59 10.19
N LEU A 122 -13.41 13.48 9.94
CA LEU A 122 -12.71 12.21 9.81
C LEU A 122 -12.06 11.86 11.14
N GLU A 123 -12.29 10.63 11.60
CA GLU A 123 -11.71 10.09 12.82
C GLU A 123 -11.03 8.75 12.52
N THR A 124 -9.87 8.53 13.14
CA THR A 124 -9.14 7.26 13.06
C THR A 124 -9.52 6.38 14.24
N SER A 125 -9.63 5.08 13.98
CA SER A 125 -9.72 4.04 15.02
C SER A 125 -8.34 3.78 15.64
N ILE A 126 -8.27 2.91 16.65
CA ILE A 126 -6.98 2.36 17.10
C ILE A 126 -6.32 1.51 16.00
N VAL A 127 -5.00 1.34 16.07
CA VAL A 127 -4.30 0.38 15.20
C VAL A 127 -4.55 -1.02 15.71
N ALA A 128 -5.00 -1.91 14.82
CA ALA A 128 -5.14 -3.33 15.09
C ALA A 128 -4.16 -4.15 14.25
N GLN A 129 -3.90 -5.38 14.70
CA GLN A 129 -2.94 -6.30 14.08
C GLN A 129 -3.56 -7.68 13.85
N SER A 130 -3.10 -8.37 12.81
CA SER A 130 -3.39 -9.78 12.56
C SER A 130 -2.13 -10.55 12.15
N SER A 131 -2.17 -11.87 12.34
CA SER A 131 -1.09 -12.82 11.97
C SER A 131 -1.37 -13.53 10.63
N PHE A 132 -2.07 -12.85 9.72
CA PHE A 132 -2.32 -13.33 8.36
C PHE A 132 -2.33 -12.15 7.39
N CYS A 133 -2.05 -12.41 6.12
CA CYS A 133 -2.07 -11.39 5.09
C CYS A 133 -3.50 -10.89 4.91
N MET A 134 -3.75 -9.63 5.23
CA MET A 134 -5.02 -9.02 4.88
C MET A 134 -5.12 -8.84 3.36
N GLY A 135 -6.28 -9.19 2.83
CA GLY A 135 -6.61 -9.15 1.41
C GLY A 135 -8.03 -9.68 1.17
N GLY A 136 -8.58 -9.39 0.00
CA GLY A 136 -9.96 -9.77 -0.34
C GLY A 136 -11.00 -9.07 0.55
N VAL A 137 -12.18 -9.69 0.65
CA VAL A 137 -13.30 -9.14 1.44
C VAL A 137 -13.03 -9.37 2.93
N ILE A 138 -12.70 -8.29 3.64
CA ILE A 138 -12.46 -8.30 5.09
C ILE A 138 -13.80 -8.32 5.85
N ASP A 139 -13.89 -9.03 6.96
CA ASP A 139 -15.10 -9.06 7.79
C ASP A 139 -15.46 -7.66 8.34
N GLN A 140 -16.75 -7.30 8.32
CA GLN A 140 -17.25 -5.97 8.70
C GLN A 140 -16.82 -5.54 10.11
N LYS A 141 -16.62 -6.47 11.05
CA LYS A 141 -16.22 -6.14 12.43
C LYS A 141 -14.89 -5.37 12.52
N HIS A 142 -14.00 -5.56 11.53
CA HIS A 142 -12.72 -4.85 11.46
C HIS A 142 -12.88 -3.37 11.11
N PHE A 143 -14.01 -2.99 10.51
CA PHE A 143 -14.33 -1.59 10.21
C PHE A 143 -14.88 -0.89 11.45
N VAL A 144 -15.85 -1.51 12.12
CA VAL A 144 -16.66 -0.82 13.14
C VAL A 144 -16.13 -0.97 14.57
N GLY A 145 -15.43 -2.07 14.88
CA GLY A 145 -15.15 -2.47 16.27
C GLY A 145 -13.93 -1.82 16.93
N LEU A 146 -13.27 -0.87 16.27
CA LEU A 146 -11.96 -0.34 16.67
C LEU A 146 -11.98 1.14 17.07
N PHE A 147 -13.14 1.80 17.05
CA PHE A 147 -13.27 3.18 17.51
C PHE A 147 -13.46 3.22 19.03
N PRO A 148 -12.75 4.12 19.74
CA PRO A 148 -12.90 4.30 21.19
C PRO A 148 -14.22 4.98 21.59
#